data_AF-A0A1G1E6F5-F1
#
_entry.id   AF-A0A1G1E6F5-F1
#
_cell.length_a   1.000
_cell.length_b   1.000
_cell.length_c   1.000
_cell.angle_alpha   90.00
_cell.angle_beta   90.00
_cell.angle_gamma   90.00
#
_symmetry.space_group_name_H-M   'P 1'
#
loop_
_entity.id
_entity.type
_entity.pdbx_description
1 polymer ?
#
loop_
_entity_poly.entity_id
_entity_poly.type
_entity_poly.pdbx_seq_one_letter_code
_entity_poly.pdbx_strand_id
1 'polypeptide(L)'
;MPSLIQMVEKELKIPKKRLVEEGIRRYLEVELKNLSIEIKKLSNRYGVDSFEGLWKKLEAGEVTEGECFDDLGRIEYLELEKEKVAKLLQKAT
;
A
#
# COMPACT_ATOMS: atom_id res chain seq x y z
N MET A 1 22.62 25.74 -7.91
CA MET A 1 22.78 24.94 -6.67
C MET A 1 22.73 23.47 -7.05
N PRO A 2 23.58 22.60 -6.47
CA PRO A 2 23.46 21.16 -6.69
C PRO A 2 22.13 20.63 -6.16
N SER A 3 21.54 19.66 -6.84
CA SER A 3 20.37 18.93 -6.36
C SER A 3 20.72 18.09 -5.13
N LEU A 4 19.72 17.77 -4.29
CA LEU A 4 19.92 16.88 -3.14
C LEU A 4 20.55 15.54 -3.55
N ILE A 5 20.14 14.97 -4.68
CA ILE A 5 20.71 13.72 -5.23
C ILE A 5 22.22 13.86 -5.49
N GLN A 6 22.65 14.98 -6.08
CA GLN A 6 24.08 15.23 -6.35
C GLN A 6 24.87 15.43 -5.05
N MET A 7 24.27 16.05 -4.04
CA MET A 7 24.89 16.20 -2.72
C MET A 7 25.07 14.82 -2.06
N VAL A 8 24.01 14.00 -2.03
CA VAL A 8 24.06 12.66 -1.43
C VAL A 8 25.05 11.75 -2.18
N GLU A 9 25.08 11.79 -3.51
CA GLU A 9 26.06 11.05 -4.32
C GLU A 9 27.50 11.40 -3.94
N LYS A 10 27.80 12.70 -3.80
CA LYS A 10 29.15 13.17 -3.45
C LYS A 10 29.54 12.85 -2.01
N GLU A 11 28.65 13.18 -1.06
CA GLU A 11 28.94 13.05 0.37
C GLU A 11 28.97 11.58 0.82
N LEU A 12 28.06 10.75 0.30
CA LEU A 12 28.00 9.32 0.66
C LEU A 12 28.81 8.43 -0.29
N LYS A 13 29.35 8.98 -1.38
CA LYS A 13 30.10 8.24 -2.41
C LYS A 13 29.30 7.07 -3.01
N ILE A 14 28.00 7.28 -3.22
CA ILE A 14 27.09 6.28 -3.81
C ILE A 14 26.68 6.77 -5.20
N PRO A 15 26.82 5.95 -6.27
CA PRO A 15 26.38 6.34 -7.59
C PRO A 15 24.89 6.72 -7.61
N LYS A 16 24.56 7.83 -8.28
CA LYS A 16 23.17 8.31 -8.43
C LYS A 16 22.20 7.20 -8.86
N LYS A 17 22.60 6.34 -9.79
CA LYS A 17 21.78 5.21 -10.25
C LYS A 17 21.38 4.29 -9.09
N ARG A 18 22.36 3.87 -8.28
CA ARG A 18 22.14 3.02 -7.11
C ARG A 18 21.29 3.73 -6.06
N LEU A 19 21.52 5.01 -5.81
CA LEU A 19 20.71 5.81 -4.88
C LEU A 19 19.24 5.85 -5.31
N VAL A 20 18.96 6.04 -6.60
CA VAL A 20 17.61 6.07 -7.15
C VAL A 20 16.96 4.67 -7.08
N GLU A 21 17.66 3.61 -7.47
CA GLU A 21 17.15 2.24 -7.42
C GLU A 21 16.79 1.79 -5.99
N GLU A 22 17.70 2.00 -5.03
CA GLU A 22 17.45 1.70 -3.62
C GLU A 22 16.34 2.59 -3.04
N GLY A 23 16.30 3.87 -3.43
CA GLY A 23 15.25 4.80 -3.01
C GLY A 23 13.87 4.38 -3.49
N ILE A 24 13.74 3.98 -4.76
CA ILE A 24 12.48 3.46 -5.33
C ILE A 24 12.05 2.18 -4.60
N ARG A 25 12.97 1.23 -4.41
CA ARG A 25 12.67 -0.01 -3.69
C ARG A 25 12.14 0.29 -2.30
N ARG A 26 12.85 1.15 -1.55
CA ARG A 26 12.48 1.50 -0.18
C ARG A 26 11.15 2.24 -0.11
N TYR A 27 10.88 3.14 -1.05
CA TYR A 27 9.59 3.81 -1.17
C TYR A 27 8.45 2.80 -1.34
N LEU A 28 8.60 1.86 -2.29
CA LEU A 28 7.58 0.83 -2.57
C LEU A 28 7.34 -0.10 -1.38
N GLU A 29 8.38 -0.48 -0.63
CA GLU A 29 8.25 -1.26 0.61
C GLU A 29 7.43 -0.53 1.68
N VAL A 30 7.71 0.76 1.88
CA VAL A 30 6.99 1.59 2.85
C VAL A 30 5.54 1.77 2.43
N GLU A 31 5.30 2.02 1.14
CA GLU A 31 3.96 2.19 0.61
C GLU A 31 3.13 0.91 0.73
N LEU A 32 3.71 -0.25 0.40
CA LEU A 32 3.06 -1.54 0.57
C LEU A 32 2.67 -1.81 2.03
N LYS A 33 3.53 -1.44 2.97
CA LYS A 33 3.27 -1.53 4.41
C LYS A 33 2.13 -0.59 4.83
N ASN A 34 2.13 0.65 4.36
CA ASN A 34 1.11 1.64 4.70
C ASN A 34 -0.28 1.19 4.20
N LEU A 35 -0.38 0.78 2.94
CA LEU A 35 -1.62 0.24 2.36
C LEU A 35 -2.12 -0.98 3.15
N SER A 36 -1.22 -1.88 3.55
CA SER A 36 -1.57 -3.04 4.38
C SER A 36 -2.10 -2.65 5.76
N ILE A 37 -1.55 -1.61 6.38
CA ILE A 37 -2.03 -1.08 7.66
C ILE A 37 -3.42 -0.44 7.49
N GLU A 38 -3.64 0.31 6.40
CA GLU A 38 -4.91 0.97 6.15
C GLU A 38 -6.03 -0.04 5.89
N ILE A 39 -5.80 -1.02 5.00
CA ILE A 39 -6.74 -2.14 4.78
C ILE A 39 -7.08 -2.80 6.11
N LYS A 40 -6.06 -3.19 6.90
CA LYS A 40 -6.28 -3.86 8.19
C LYS A 40 -7.10 -3.01 9.17
N LYS A 41 -6.88 -1.69 9.23
CA LYS A 41 -7.67 -0.80 10.08
C LYS A 41 -9.15 -0.80 9.69
N LEU A 42 -9.44 -0.74 8.38
CA LEU A 42 -10.81 -0.73 7.89
C LEU A 42 -11.48 -2.08 8.10
N SER A 43 -10.84 -3.18 7.68
CA SER A 43 -11.37 -4.54 7.75
C SER A 43 -11.56 -5.03 9.19
N ASN A 44 -10.67 -4.65 10.12
CA ASN A 44 -10.79 -5.02 11.54
C ASN A 44 -12.09 -4.53 12.20
N ARG A 45 -12.69 -3.43 11.74
CA ARG A 45 -13.98 -2.95 12.27
C ARG A 45 -15.10 -3.97 12.09
N TYR A 46 -14.95 -4.85 11.11
CA TYR A 46 -15.92 -5.89 10.76
C TYR A 46 -15.43 -7.29 11.14
N GLY A 47 -14.24 -7.42 11.74
CA GLY A 47 -13.63 -8.71 12.05
C GLY A 47 -13.31 -9.55 10.81
N VAL A 48 -12.92 -8.90 9.71
CA VAL A 48 -12.53 -9.53 8.44
C VAL A 48 -11.16 -9.03 8.01
N ASP A 49 -10.54 -9.70 7.03
CA ASP A 49 -9.20 -9.37 6.56
C ASP A 49 -9.16 -8.77 5.14
N SER A 50 -10.29 -8.74 4.42
CA SER A 50 -10.36 -8.33 3.01
C SER A 50 -11.74 -7.83 2.57
N PHE A 51 -11.80 -7.25 1.36
CA PHE A 51 -13.06 -6.91 0.68
C PHE A 51 -14.00 -8.12 0.64
N GLU A 52 -13.50 -9.25 0.14
CA GLU A 52 -14.24 -10.50 0.01
C GLU A 52 -14.82 -10.99 1.35
N GLY A 53 -14.08 -10.81 2.45
CA GLY A 53 -14.55 -11.15 3.79
C GLY A 53 -15.72 -10.27 4.23
N LEU A 54 -15.63 -8.95 3.99
CA LEU A 54 -16.70 -8.01 4.32
C LEU A 54 -17.94 -8.23 3.43
N TRP A 55 -17.72 -8.51 2.14
CA TRP A 55 -18.77 -8.80 1.18
C TRP A 55 -19.62 -9.99 1.61
N LYS A 56 -18.98 -11.09 2.05
CA LYS A 56 -19.68 -12.27 2.58
C LYS A 56 -20.54 -11.98 3.79
N LYS A 57 -20.08 -11.10 4.69
CA LYS A 57 -20.87 -10.69 5.86
C LYS A 57 -22.11 -9.89 5.46
N LEU A 58 -21.98 -9.01 4.46
CA LEU A 58 -23.10 -8.27 3.91
C LEU A 58 -24.12 -9.23 3.28
N GLU A 59 -23.68 -10.18 2.45
CA GLU A 59 -24.55 -11.19 1.83
C GLU A 59 -25.26 -12.08 2.85
N ALA A 60 -24.59 -12.41 3.96
CA ALA A 60 -25.16 -13.18 5.05
C ALA A 60 -26.11 -12.36 5.96
N GLY A 61 -26.20 -11.04 5.77
CA GLY A 61 -26.98 -10.14 6.62
C GLY A 61 -26.37 -9.93 8.01
N GLU A 62 -25.09 -10.25 8.21
CA GLU A 62 -24.36 -9.99 9.47
C GLU A 62 -24.01 -8.51 9.65
N VAL A 63 -23.95 -7.76 8.54
CA VAL A 63 -23.80 -6.30 8.49
C VAL A 63 -24.75 -5.75 7.44
N THR A 64 -25.24 -4.53 7.64
CA THR A 64 -26.13 -3.85 6.69
C THR A 64 -25.34 -3.04 5.66
N GLU A 65 -25.95 -2.76 4.51
CA GLU A 65 -25.35 -1.92 3.47
C GLU A 65 -24.99 -0.53 4.01
N GLY A 66 -25.88 0.12 4.77
CA GLY A 66 -25.64 1.43 5.36
C GLY A 66 -24.48 1.47 6.37
N GLU A 67 -24.13 0.34 6.97
CA GLU A 67 -22.98 0.25 7.88
C GLU A 67 -21.65 0.10 7.13
N CYS A 68 -21.62 -0.62 6.00
CA CYS A 68 -20.37 -1.06 5.39
C CYS A 68 -20.09 -0.51 3.98
N PHE A 69 -21.03 0.18 3.33
CA PHE A 69 -20.92 0.58 1.92
C PHE A 69 -19.64 1.40 1.62
N ASP A 70 -19.39 2.46 2.39
CA ASP A 70 -18.21 3.32 2.19
C ASP A 70 -16.90 2.54 2.41
N ASP A 71 -16.90 1.63 3.38
CA ASP A 71 -15.74 0.85 3.75
C ASP A 71 -15.44 -0.27 2.76
N LEU A 72 -16.47 -0.91 2.20
CA LEU A 72 -16.35 -1.87 1.10
C LEU A 72 -15.62 -1.24 -0.08
N GLY A 73 -16.13 -0.10 -0.57
CA GLY A 73 -15.51 0.60 -1.69
C GLY A 73 -14.08 1.06 -1.39
N ARG A 74 -13.82 1.50 -0.15
CA ARG A 74 -12.48 1.91 0.26
C ARG A 74 -11.51 0.73 0.32
N ILE A 75 -11.92 -0.41 0.87
CA ILE A 75 -11.07 -1.62 0.96
C ILE A 75 -10.74 -2.12 -0.44
N GLU A 76 -11.72 -2.22 -1.35
CA GLU A 76 -11.49 -2.63 -2.74
C GLU A 76 -10.43 -1.77 -3.42
N TYR A 77 -10.58 -0.43 -3.34
CA TYR A 77 -9.60 0.49 -3.89
C TYR A 77 -8.19 0.28 -3.33
N LEU A 78 -8.08 0.15 -2.00
CA LEU A 78 -6.78 -0.04 -1.34
C LEU A 78 -6.13 -1.39 -1.69
N GLU A 79 -6.92 -2.46 -1.85
CA GLU A 79 -6.42 -3.76 -2.30
C GLU A 79 -5.86 -3.70 -3.71
N LEU A 80 -6.54 -2.98 -4.62
CA LEU A 80 -6.04 -2.74 -5.99
C LEU A 80 -4.75 -1.91 -5.99
N GLU A 81 -4.67 -0.85 -5.19
CA GLU A 81 -3.43 -0.06 -5.05
C GLU A 81 -2.29 -0.90 -4.47
N LYS A 82 -2.58 -1.72 -3.46
CA LYS A 82 -1.61 -2.64 -2.85
C LYS A 82 -1.07 -3.62 -3.88
N GLU A 83 -1.92 -4.16 -4.75
CA GLU A 83 -1.51 -5.06 -5.82
C GLU A 83 -0.58 -4.36 -6.82
N LYS A 84 -0.88 -3.11 -7.22
CA LYS A 84 -0.01 -2.31 -8.11
C LYS A 84 1.37 -2.10 -7.50
N VAL A 85 1.44 -1.68 -6.23
CA VAL A 85 2.70 -1.46 -5.52
C VAL A 85 3.48 -2.77 -5.39
N ALA A 86 2.83 -3.88 -5.05
CA ALA A 86 3.46 -5.19 -4.95
C ALA A 86 4.08 -5.64 -6.29
N LYS A 87 3.37 -5.46 -7.40
CA LYS A 87 3.86 -5.77 -8.76
C LYS A 87 5.07 -4.93 -9.14
N LEU A 88 5.11 -3.65 -8.75
CA LEU A 88 6.26 -2.78 -8.97
C LEU A 88 7.45 -3.18 -8.10
N LEU A 89 7.22 -3.50 -6.82
CA LEU A 89 8.27 -3.93 -5.90
C LEU A 89 8.94 -5.23 -6.36
N GLN A 90 8.18 -6.18 -6.89
CA GLN A 90 8.72 -7.42 -7.48
C GLN A 90 9.66 -7.15 -8.67
N LYS A 91 9.46 -6.06 -9.43
CA LYS A 91 10.35 -5.66 -10.53
C LYS A 91 11.58 -4.88 -10.04
N ALA A 92 11.57 -4.41 -8.80
CA ALA A 92 12.66 -3.66 -8.15
C ALA A 92 13.52 -4.53 -7.21
N THR A 93 13.18 -5.81 -7.10
CA THR A 93 13.90 -6.84 -6.33
C THR A 93 14.78 -7.65 -7.29
#